data_AF-A0A800JFP2-F1
#
_entry.id   AF-A0A800JFP2-F1
#
_cell.length_a   1.000
_cell.length_b   1.000
_cell.length_c   1.000
_cell.angle_alpha   90.00
_cell.angle_beta   90.00
_cell.angle_gamma   90.00
#
_symmetry.space_group_name_H-M   'P 1'
#
loop_
_entity.id
_entity.type
_entity.pdbx_description
1 polymer ?
#
loop_
_entity_poly.entity_id
_entity_poly.type
_entity_poly.pdbx_seq_one_letter_code
_entity_poly.pdbx_strand_id
1 'polypeptide(L)' 'MAKHTDNQELLKRSSLYREFLAEREEILRHKWIESEKAGIDVGFEEALTGWMLKHRSQWRKRRHAARQCV' A
#
# COMPACT_ATOMS: atom_id res chain seq x y z
N MET A 1 16.39 -29.32 -6.00
CA MET A 1 16.34 -27.86 -5.80
C MET A 1 14.98 -27.47 -5.18
N ALA A 2 14.91 -27.09 -3.91
CA ALA A 2 13.62 -26.79 -3.23
C ALA A 2 13.73 -25.64 -2.21
N LYS A 3 14.54 -24.61 -2.46
CA LYS A 3 14.74 -23.50 -1.52
C LYS A 3 14.04 -22.18 -1.90
N HIS A 4 13.54 -22.06 -3.15
CA HIS A 4 13.05 -20.78 -3.68
C HIS A 4 11.55 -20.54 -3.47
N THR A 5 10.72 -21.59 -3.49
CA THR A 5 9.26 -21.49 -3.33
C THR A 5 8.84 -21.26 -1.88
N ASP A 6 9.56 -21.88 -0.94
CA ASP A 6 9.25 -21.82 0.50
C ASP A 6 9.42 -20.39 1.07
N ASN A 7 10.48 -19.69 0.65
CA ASN A 7 10.71 -18.29 1.01
C ASN A 7 9.61 -17.37 0.47
N GLN A 8 9.17 -17.53 -0.78
CA GLN A 8 8.07 -16.71 -1.30
C GLN A 8 6.76 -16.93 -0.55
N GLU A 9 6.43 -18.17 -0.18
CA GLU A 9 5.24 -18.49 0.61
C GLU A 9 5.33 -17.96 2.05
N LEU A 10 6.51 -18.04 2.67
CA LEU A 10 6.79 -17.40 3.96
C LEU A 10 6.64 -15.87 3.89
N LEU A 11 7.16 -15.23 2.84
CA LEU A 11 6.97 -13.80 2.62
C LEU A 11 5.49 -13.47 2.43
N LYS A 12 4.72 -14.25 1.66
CA LYS A 12 3.27 -14.06 1.49
C LYS A 12 2.50 -14.18 2.81
N ARG A 13 2.93 -15.10 3.68
CA ARG A 13 2.38 -15.27 5.03
C ARG A 13 2.86 -14.22 6.02
N SER A 14 3.99 -13.58 5.75
CA SER A 14 4.57 -12.57 6.62
C SER A 14 3.72 -11.30 6.66
N SER A 15 3.78 -10.60 7.79
CA SER A 15 3.16 -9.30 7.96
C SER A 15 3.64 -8.29 6.91
N LEU A 16 4.88 -8.41 6.42
CA LEU A 16 5.45 -7.52 5.41
C LEU A 16 4.67 -7.53 4.08
N TYR A 17 4.31 -8.71 3.56
CA TYR A 17 3.56 -8.78 2.30
C TYR A 17 2.13 -8.26 2.46
N ARG A 18 1.51 -8.51 3.61
CA ARG A 18 0.19 -7.96 3.93
C ARG A 18 0.21 -6.43 4.01
N GLU A 19 1.25 -5.86 4.62
CA GLU A 19 1.46 -4.41 4.67
C GLU A 19 1.71 -3.82 3.27
N PHE A 20 2.45 -4.52 2.42
CA PHE A 20 2.65 -4.11 1.03
C PHE A 20 1.34 -4.09 0.23
N LEU A 21 0.52 -5.14 0.35
CA LEU A 21 -0.80 -5.19 -0.31
C LEU A 21 -1.70 -4.06 0.19
N ALA A 22 -1.72 -3.84 1.49
CA ALA A 22 -2.46 -2.74 2.12
C ALA A 22 -2.01 -1.36 1.62
N GLU A 23 -0.70 -1.13 1.49
CA GLU A 23 -0.14 0.12 0.95
C GLU A 23 -0.58 0.30 -0.51
N ARG A 24 -0.51 -0.77 -1.32
CA ARG A 24 -0.97 -0.75 -2.72
C ARG A 24 -2.47 -0.42 -2.84
N GLU A 25 -3.32 -1.03 -2.02
CA GLU A 25 -4.75 -0.73 -2.00
C GLU A 25 -5.05 0.71 -1.62
N GLU A 26 -4.27 1.30 -0.71
CA GLU A 26 -4.41 2.71 -0.36
C GLU A 26 -4.07 3.63 -1.54
N ILE A 27 -2.99 3.32 -2.26
CA ILE A 27 -2.57 4.07 -3.46
C ILE A 27 -3.64 3.97 -4.54
N LEU A 28 -4.23 2.79 -4.77
CA LEU A 28 -5.31 2.61 -5.74
C LEU A 28 -6.57 3.40 -5.35
N ARG A 29 -6.92 3.42 -4.06
CA ARG A 29 -8.03 4.26 -3.57
C ARG A 29 -7.75 5.75 -3.76
N HIS A 30 -6.52 6.20 -3.51
CA HIS A 30 -6.12 7.58 -3.76
C HIS A 30 -6.19 7.93 -5.25
N LYS A 31 -5.67 7.06 -6.12
CA LYS A 31 -5.77 7.22 -7.58
C LYS A 31 -7.21 7.42 -8.03
N TRP A 32 -8.14 6.58 -7.55
CA TRP A 32 -9.54 6.69 -7.90
C TRP A 32 -10.10 8.05 -7.48
N ILE A 33 -9.90 8.45 -6.22
CA ILE A 33 -10.39 9.75 -5.71
C ILE A 33 -9.83 10.93 -6.50
N GLU A 34 -8.53 10.92 -6.82
CA GLU A 34 -7.92 12.01 -7.59
C GLU A 34 -8.40 12.01 -9.05
N SER A 35 -8.66 10.84 -9.63
CA SER A 35 -9.24 10.74 -10.98
C SER A 35 -10.68 11.26 -11.03
N GLU A 36 -11.49 10.93 -10.01
CA GLU A 36 -12.86 11.46 -9.88
C GLU A 36 -12.85 12.99 -9.72
N LYS A 37 -11.90 13.54 -8.96
CA LYS A 37 -11.78 15.00 -8.78
C LYS A 37 -11.28 15.71 -10.03
N ALA A 38 -10.34 15.11 -10.75
CA ALA A 38 -9.76 15.70 -11.96
C ALA A 38 -10.68 15.55 -13.18
N GLY A 39 -11.66 14.63 -13.12
CA GLY A 39 -12.50 14.26 -14.25
C GLY A 39 -11.75 13.52 -15.36
N ILE A 40 -10.53 13.07 -15.09
CA ILE A 40 -9.63 12.36 -16.00
C ILE A 40 -8.86 11.29 -15.23
N ASP A 41 -8.38 10.24 -15.91
CA ASP A 41 -7.49 9.28 -15.26
C ASP A 41 -6.12 9.92 -15.00
N VAL A 42 -5.82 10.14 -13.73
CA VAL A 42 -4.54 10.70 -13.24
C VAL A 42 -3.38 9.73 -13.48
N GLY A 43 -3.66 8.43 -13.64
CA GLY A 43 -2.63 7.41 -13.83
C GLY A 43 -1.98 6.98 -12.50
N PHE A 44 -1.27 5.85 -12.54
CA PHE A 44 -0.77 5.21 -11.32
C PHE A 44 0.45 5.92 -10.71
N GLU A 45 1.39 6.37 -11.53
CA GLU A 45 2.63 6.99 -11.05
C GLU A 45 2.41 8.36 -10.40
N GLU A 46 1.52 9.17 -10.97
CA GLU A 46 1.17 10.49 -10.41
C GLU A 46 0.44 10.34 -9.07
N ALA A 47 -0.55 9.44 -9.01
CA ALA A 47 -1.24 9.11 -7.76
C ALA A 47 -0.28 8.52 -6.71
N LEU A 48 0.63 7.63 -7.10
CA LEU A 48 1.64 7.06 -6.21
C LEU A 48 2.54 8.13 -5.62
N THR A 49 3.07 9.02 -6.46
CA THR A 49 3.98 10.09 -6.05
C THR A 49 3.27 11.07 -5.12
N GLY A 50 2.07 11.52 -5.48
CA GLY A 50 1.25 12.38 -4.64
C GLY A 50 0.90 11.75 -3.29
N TRP A 51 0.53 10.48 -3.30
CA TRP A 51 0.23 9.73 -2.08
C TRP A 51 1.46 9.54 -1.19
N MET A 52 2.61 9.23 -1.77
CA MET A 52 3.85 9.00 -1.05
C MET A 52 4.31 10.25 -0.29
N LEU A 53 4.18 11.43 -0.92
CA LEU A 53 4.57 12.71 -0.34
C LEU A 53 3.60 13.16 0.77
N LYS A 54 2.29 13.00 0.56
CA LYS A 54 1.27 13.64 1.43
C LYS A 54 0.65 12.71 2.48
N HIS A 55 0.54 11.41 2.19
CA HIS A 55 -0.32 10.51 2.95
C HIS A 55 0.43 9.33 3.60
N ARG A 56 1.51 8.84 2.98
CA ARG A 56 2.21 7.61 3.40
C ARG A 56 2.70 7.62 4.85
N SER A 57 3.30 8.71 5.30
CA SER A 57 3.85 8.82 6.67
C SER A 57 2.75 8.69 7.72
N GLN A 58 1.64 9.38 7.54
CA GLN A 58 0.49 9.34 8.45
C GLN A 58 -0.22 7.98 8.40
N TRP A 59 -0.37 7.40 7.20
CA TRP A 59 -0.97 6.09 7.01
C TRP A 59 -0.21 5.00 7.77
N ARG A 60 1.13 4.98 7.67
CA ARG A 60 1.97 4.04 8.45
C ARG A 60 1.80 4.23 9.94
N LYS A 61 1.80 5.47 10.44
CA LYS A 61 1.58 5.76 11.87
C LYS A 61 0.25 5.21 12.37
N ARG A 62 -0.85 5.42 11.62
CA ARG A 62 -2.18 4.90 11.96
C ARG A 62 -2.22 3.37 12.00
N ARG A 63 -1.60 2.69 11.02
CA ARG A 63 -1.51 1.23 11.00
C ARG A 63 -0.70 0.65 12.15
N HIS A 64 0.45 1.26 12.47
CA HIS A 64 1.26 0.86 13.61
C HIS A 64 0.54 1.06 14.95
N ALA A 65 -0.23 2.15 15.09
CA ALA A 65 -1.05 2.37 16.28
C ALA A 65 -2.20 1.35 16.38
N ALA A 66 -2.90 1.09 15.29
CA ALA A 66 -3.99 0.10 15.25
C ALA A 66 -3.53 -1.32 15.64
N ARG A 67 -2.27 -1.67 15.37
CA ARG A 67 -1.67 -2.95 15.77
C ARG A 67 -1.27 -3.03 17.24
N GLN A 68 -1.00 -1.90 17.89
CA GLN A 68 -0.53 -1.85 19.28
C GLN A 68 -1.69 -1.79 20.30
N CYS A 69 -2.90 -1.50 19.85
CA CYS A 69 -4.10 -1.50 20.68
C CYS A 69 -4.86 -2.86 20.67
N VAL A 70 -4.18 -3.96 20.31
CA VAL A 70 -4.71 -5.34 20.38
C VAL A 70 -4.02 -6.10 21.49
#